data_AF-A0A2G2MNF8-F1
#
_entry.id   AF-A0A2G2MNF8-F1
#
_cell.length_a   1.000
_cell.length_b   1.000
_cell.length_c   1.000
_cell.angle_alpha   90.00
_cell.angle_beta   90.00
_cell.angle_gamma   90.00
#
_symmetry.space_group_name_H-M   'P 1'
#
loop_
_entity.id
_entity.type
_entity.pdbx_description
1 polymer ?
#
loop_
_entity_poly.entity_id
_entity_poly.type
_entity_poly.pdbx_seq_one_letter_code
_entity_poly.pdbx_strand_id
1 'polypeptide(L)' 'MESFDKDIITFLSSSIFKNLLKSHTLQIAQLNFIISLLIKIGIPFDVSFTPRTQRDDASASLTIYINPNTTVRLKFYFD' A
#
# COMPACT_ATOMS: atom_id res chain seq x y z
N MET A 1 -17.14 14.92 1.80
CA MET A 1 -16.01 14.59 2.70
C MET A 1 -16.29 13.33 3.50
N GLU A 2 -17.50 13.12 4.04
CA GLU A 2 -17.81 11.92 4.86
C GLU A 2 -17.68 10.56 4.13
N SER A 3 -17.88 10.50 2.81
CA SER A 3 -17.76 9.24 2.06
C SER A 3 -16.32 8.75 1.93
N PHE A 4 -15.39 9.66 1.65
CA PHE A 4 -13.98 9.35 1.42
C PHE A 4 -13.29 8.81 2.67
N ASP A 5 -13.56 9.42 3.83
CA ASP A 5 -13.04 8.96 5.11
C ASP A 5 -13.57 7.56 5.45
N LYS A 6 -14.85 7.29 5.17
CA LYS A 6 -15.46 5.97 5.39
C LYS A 6 -14.89 4.91 4.46
N ASP A 7 -14.62 5.25 3.20
CA ASP A 7 -14.03 4.35 2.21
C ASP A 7 -12.58 4.01 2.56
N ILE A 8 -11.79 4.99 3.02
CA ILE A 8 -10.44 4.76 3.54
C ILE A 8 -10.46 3.89 4.79
N ILE A 9 -11.32 4.18 5.77
CA ILE A 9 -11.42 3.38 6.99
C ILE A 9 -11.82 1.94 6.65
N THR A 10 -12.74 1.75 5.70
CA THR A 10 -13.17 0.44 5.22
C THR A 10 -12.01 -0.29 4.52
N PHE A 11 -11.24 0.40 3.68
CA PHE A 11 -10.06 -0.13 3.02
C PHE A 11 -8.97 -0.55 4.02
N LEU A 12 -8.60 0.32 4.95
CA LEU A 12 -7.59 0.05 6.00
C LEU A 12 -8.06 -1.06 6.95
N SER A 13 -9.36 -1.15 7.20
CA SER A 13 -9.96 -2.18 8.05
C SER A 13 -10.12 -3.52 7.33
N SER A 14 -9.95 -3.55 6.01
CA SER A 14 -10.11 -4.75 5.21
C SER A 14 -9.14 -5.85 5.65
N SER A 15 -9.61 -7.09 5.59
CA SER A 15 -8.80 -8.28 5.85
C SER A 15 -7.59 -8.35 4.91
N ILE A 16 -7.71 -7.80 3.71
CA ILE A 16 -6.65 -7.76 2.69
C ILE A 16 -5.51 -6.86 3.15
N PHE A 17 -5.83 -5.64 3.60
CA PHE A 17 -4.82 -4.72 4.12
C PHE A 17 -4.17 -5.25 5.40
N LYS A 18 -4.96 -5.85 6.30
CA LYS A 18 -4.44 -6.49 7.52
C LYS A 18 -3.54 -7.68 7.24
N ASN A 19 -3.86 -8.50 6.24
CA ASN A 19 -3.02 -9.62 5.83
C ASN A 19 -1.71 -9.12 5.19
N LEU A 20 -1.78 -8.01 4.44
CA LEU A 20 -0.60 -7.35 3.90
C LEU A 20 0.36 -6.90 5.01
N LEU A 21 -0.17 -6.31 6.10
CA LEU A 21 0.62 -5.88 7.25
C LEU A 21 1.24 -7.04 8.03
N LYS A 22 0.65 -8.24 7.95
CA LYS A 22 1.17 -9.44 8.64
C LYS A 22 2.22 -10.18 7.81
N SER A 23 2.21 -10.03 6.49
CA SER A 23 3.14 -10.71 5.60
C SER A 23 4.51 -10.04 5.64
N HIS A 24 5.54 -10.77 6.08
CA HIS A 24 6.93 -10.28 6.03
C HIS A 24 7.48 -10.22 4.60
N THR A 25 6.95 -11.06 3.72
CA THR A 25 7.28 -11.06 2.30
C THR A 25 6.02 -10.84 1.46
N LEU A 26 6.11 -9.95 0.48
CA LEU A 26 4.97 -9.52 -0.31
C LEU A 26 5.05 -10.10 -1.71
N GLN A 27 4.07 -10.92 -2.08
CA GLN A 27 3.94 -11.35 -3.47
C GLN A 27 3.49 -10.18 -4.34
N ILE A 28 4.09 -10.01 -5.52
CA ILE A 28 3.75 -8.96 -6.50
C ILE A 28 2.23 -8.95 -6.81
N ALA A 29 1.61 -10.13 -6.83
CA ALA A 29 0.16 -10.26 -7.02
C ALA A 29 -0.66 -9.52 -5.94
N GLN A 30 -0.23 -9.54 -4.68
CA GLN A 30 -0.91 -8.84 -3.58
C GLN A 30 -0.75 -7.31 -3.70
N LEU A 31 0.44 -6.85 -4.10
CA LEU A 31 0.69 -5.43 -4.37
C LEU A 31 -0.24 -4.93 -5.48
N ASN A 32 -0.29 -5.66 -6.59
CA ASN A 32 -1.11 -5.31 -7.75
C ASN A 32 -2.60 -5.31 -7.41
N PHE A 33 -3.05 -6.25 -6.58
CA PHE A 33 -4.43 -6.26 -6.10
C PHE A 33 -4.76 -5.00 -5.30
N ILE A 34 -3.87 -4.58 -4.39
CA ILE A 34 -4.07 -3.37 -3.59
C ILE A 34 -4.06 -2.11 -4.44
N ILE A 35 -3.10 -1.99 -5.36
CA ILE A 35 -3.04 -0.88 -6.32
C ILE A 35 -4.37 -0.79 -7.09
N SER A 36 -4.87 -1.93 -7.59
CA SER A 36 -6.14 -1.99 -8.31
C SER A 36 -7.32 -1.53 -7.44
N LEU A 37 -7.32 -1.90 -6.15
CA LEU A 37 -8.35 -1.50 -5.20
C LEU A 37 -8.28 0.01 -4.88
N LEU A 38 -7.07 0.56 -4.68
CA LEU A 38 -6.86 1.99 -4.46
C LEU A 38 -7.31 2.82 -5.67
N ILE A 39 -7.00 2.37 -6.90
CA ILE A 39 -7.49 2.97 -8.14
C ILE A 39 -9.01 2.96 -8.18
N LYS A 40 -9.65 1.82 -7.86
CA LYS A 40 -11.10 1.68 -7.88
C LYS A 40 -11.81 2.62 -6.90
N ILE A 41 -11.23 2.82 -5.71
CA ILE A 41 -11.80 3.67 -4.66
C ILE A 41 -11.44 5.15 -4.90
N GLY A 42 -10.48 5.44 -5.78
CA GLY A 42 -10.05 6.81 -6.08
C GLY A 42 -9.22 7.44 -4.95
N ILE A 43 -8.50 6.61 -4.18
CA ILE A 43 -7.60 7.10 -3.13
C ILE A 43 -6.27 7.48 -3.78
N PRO A 44 -5.71 8.67 -3.54
CA PRO A 44 -4.40 9.03 -4.07
C PRO A 44 -3.30 8.19 -3.42
N PHE A 45 -2.39 7.65 -4.23
CA PHE A 45 -1.27 6.86 -3.75
C PHE A 45 -0.05 7.00 -4.68
N ASP A 46 1.13 6.69 -4.14
CA ASP A 46 2.39 6.53 -4.86
C ASP A 46 2.97 5.15 -4.62
N VAL A 47 3.50 4.52 -5.66
CA VAL A 47 4.29 3.29 -5.56
C VAL A 47 5.66 3.52 -6.17
N SER A 48 6.70 3.24 -5.39
CA SER A 48 8.09 3.28 -5.85
C SER A 48 8.76 1.94 -5.64
N PHE A 49 9.37 1.40 -6.68
CA PHE A 49 10.18 0.20 -6.61
C PHE A 49 11.67 0.57 -6.50
N THR A 50 12.36 -0.06 -5.56
CA THR A 50 13.82 0.00 -5.42
C THR A 50 14.38 -1.36 -5.82
N PRO A 51 15.12 -1.46 -6.94
CA PRO A 51 15.76 -2.71 -7.35
C PRO A 51 16.82 -3.14 -6.34
N ARG A 52 17.10 -4.44 -6.29
CA ARG A 52 18.20 -4.98 -5.48
C ARG A 52 19.54 -4.38 -5.95
N THR A 53 20.33 -3.87 -5.00
CA THR A 53 21.69 -3.43 -5.22
C THR A 53 22.66 -4.29 -4.40
N GLN A 54 23.96 -4.07 -4.50
CA GLN A 54 24.93 -4.74 -3.61
C GLN A 54 24.74 -4.35 -2.13
N ARG A 55 24.06 -3.24 -1.83
CA ARG A 55 23.88 -2.72 -0.47
C ARG A 55 22.46 -2.87 0.06
N ASP A 56 21.47 -2.97 -0.82
CA ASP A 56 20.06 -2.94 -0.47
C ASP A 56 19.31 -4.09 -1.15
N ASP A 57 18.40 -4.72 -0.41
CA ASP A 57 17.48 -5.69 -0.99
C ASP A 57 16.38 -5.02 -1.81
N ALA A 58 15.82 -5.77 -2.77
CA ALA A 58 14.71 -5.29 -3.58
C ALA A 58 13.52 -4.97 -2.67
N SER A 59 12.96 -3.77 -2.84
CA SER A 59 11.82 -3.34 -2.02
C SER A 59 10.85 -2.48 -2.82
N ALA A 60 9.59 -2.48 -2.38
CA ALA A 60 8.57 -1.56 -2.88
C ALA A 60 8.06 -0.71 -1.72
N SER A 61 7.89 0.58 -1.97
CA SER A 61 7.23 1.49 -1.03
C SER A 61 5.90 1.93 -1.62
N LEU A 62 4.83 1.77 -0.84
CA LEU A 62 3.49 2.26 -1.12
C LEU A 62 3.19 3.40 -0.16
N THR A 63 2.93 4.59 -0.69
CA THR A 63 2.48 5.75 0.08
C THR A 63 1.03 6.02 -0.25
N ILE A 64 0.16 6.06 0.75
CA ILE A 64 -1.27 6.35 0.60
C ILE A 64 -1.53 7.72 1.23
N TYR A 65 -2.14 8.63 0.49
CA TYR A 65 -2.45 9.98 0.95
C TYR A 65 -3.90 10.02 1.43
N ILE A 66 -4.08 10.11 2.75
CA ILE A 66 -5.42 10.18 3.38
C ILE A 66 -5.91 11.63 3.37
N ASN A 67 -5.03 12.57 3.73
CA ASN A 67 -5.30 14.00 3.66
C ASN A 67 -3.95 14.75 3.56
N PRO A 68 -3.92 16.08 3.38
CA PRO A 68 -2.66 16.83 3.23
C PRO A 68 -1.65 16.64 4.37
N ASN A 69 -2.13 16.27 5.57
CA ASN A 69 -1.31 16.15 6.77
C ASN A 69 -1.12 14.70 7.24
N THR A 70 -1.77 13.73 6.60
CA THR A 70 -1.77 12.32 7.01
C THR A 70 -1.49 11.43 5.81
N THR A 71 -0.35 10.76 5.87
CA THR A 71 0.07 9.76 4.90
C THR A 71 0.39 8.45 5.60
N VAL A 72 0.07 7.34 4.94
CA VAL A 72 0.45 6.00 5.38
C VAL A 72 1.50 5.50 4.42
N ARG A 73 2.71 5.23 4.92
CA ARG A 73 3.79 4.66 4.12
C ARG A 73 4.08 3.24 4.57
N LEU A 74 4.02 2.33 3.61
CA LEU A 74 4.36 0.93 3.79
C LEU A 74 5.58 0.62 2.93
N LYS A 75 6.54 -0.12 3.50
CA LYS A 75 7.70 -0.63 2.78
C LYS A 75 7.69 -2.15 2.86
N PHE A 76 7.80 -2.79 1.70
CA PHE A 76 7.80 -4.24 1.55
C PHE A 76 9.13 -4.68 0.97
N TYR A 77 9.63 -5.81 1.44
CA TYR A 77 10.73 -6.53 0.82
C TYR A 77 10.16 -7.70 0.03
N PHE A 78 10.75 -7.98 -1.12
CA PHE A 78 10.36 -9.12 -1.94
C PHE A 78 11.10 -10.38 -1.46
N ASP A 79 10.40 -11.52 -1.51
CA ASP A 79 11.01 -12.86 -1.37
C ASP A 79 11.80 -13.19 -2.65
#